data_AF-A0A7J2GYB4-F1
#
_entry.id   AF-A0A7J2GYB4-F1
#
_cell.length_a   1.000
_cell.length_b   1.000
_cell.length_c   1.000
_cell.angle_alpha   90.00
_cell.angle_beta   90.00
_cell.angle_gamma   90.00
#
_symmetry.space_group_name_H-M   'P 1'
#
loop_
_entity.id
_entity.type
_entity.pdbx_description
1 polymer ?
#
loop_
_entity_poly.entity_id
_entity_poly.type
_entity_poly.pdbx_seq_one_letter_code
_entity_poly.pdbx_strand_id
1 'polypeptide(L)'
;MRWNLSVSTWNYLCEMGDEADLAKAVREAVEDGFGVELWLGWSPEPGAFDRGRWDEVKELTSDAPYISLHTRTGRWDPDSLREEVDLCSYLGGRVLVVHPSTLGANEGEVPWREVEEAARYAQDRGIFLALENGPMEVLKEVMHRVEVFSDEGGLGICVDVGHAHMVEMEGEPAVAFLREFRNRLVHLHLADNFGERDEHLVPGDGTIDWRAVAEELEEQGFSGYGALELNTKDARGNARRAREFLRKI
;
A
#
# COMPACT_ATOMS: atom_id res chain seq x y z
N MET A 1 3.02 -3.12 -19.87
CA MET A 1 3.21 -2.07 -18.83
C MET A 1 4.64 -2.03 -18.26
N ARG A 2 5.15 -0.87 -17.83
CA ARG A 2 6.36 -0.77 -17.00
C ARG A 2 5.99 -0.65 -15.51
N TRP A 3 6.37 -1.64 -14.71
CA TRP A 3 6.13 -1.64 -13.27
C TRP A 3 7.13 -0.77 -12.50
N ASN A 4 6.61 0.14 -11.68
CA ASN A 4 7.36 0.78 -10.60
C ASN A 4 7.08 0.00 -9.32
N LEU A 5 8.12 -0.58 -8.71
CA LEU A 5 7.95 -1.52 -7.61
C LEU A 5 8.60 -0.99 -6.34
N SER A 6 7.89 -1.11 -5.23
CA SER A 6 8.43 -1.03 -3.87
C SER A 6 8.39 -2.40 -3.20
N VAL A 7 9.15 -2.55 -2.12
CA VAL A 7 9.09 -3.72 -1.26
C VAL A 7 8.56 -3.30 0.10
N SER A 8 7.54 -4.00 0.58
CA SER A 8 7.01 -3.81 1.92
C SER A 8 8.03 -4.29 2.95
N THR A 9 8.27 -3.50 4.00
CA THR A 9 9.08 -3.94 5.12
C THR A 9 8.46 -5.17 5.79
N TRP A 10 7.13 -5.36 5.70
CA TRP A 10 6.42 -6.56 6.18
C TRP A 10 7.03 -7.87 5.67
N ASN A 11 7.52 -7.92 4.42
CA ASN A 11 8.14 -9.12 3.83
C ASN A 11 9.33 -9.63 4.62
N TYR A 12 10.05 -8.72 5.28
CA TYR A 12 11.19 -9.06 6.12
C TYR A 12 10.75 -9.51 7.51
N LEU A 13 9.57 -9.09 7.95
CA LEU A 13 9.12 -9.35 9.31
C LEU A 13 8.28 -10.63 9.39
N CYS A 14 7.50 -10.96 8.33
CA CYS A 14 6.45 -12.01 8.28
C CYS A 14 6.93 -13.33 8.88
N GLU A 15 8.16 -13.72 8.54
CA GLU A 15 8.75 -14.99 8.96
C GLU A 15 10.00 -14.84 9.85
N MET A 16 10.57 -13.64 9.99
CA MET A 16 11.81 -13.44 10.77
C MET A 16 11.56 -13.09 12.25
N GLY A 17 10.36 -12.61 12.61
CA GLY A 17 10.01 -12.32 14.01
C GLY A 17 11.04 -11.42 14.71
N ASP A 18 11.65 -11.91 15.79
CA ASP A 18 12.65 -11.18 16.58
C ASP A 18 13.98 -10.93 15.85
N GLU A 19 14.27 -11.66 14.76
CA GLU A 19 15.48 -11.47 13.94
C GLU A 19 15.33 -10.38 12.89
N ALA A 20 14.15 -9.78 12.80
CA ALA A 20 13.84 -8.83 11.76
C ALA A 20 14.51 -7.46 12.02
N ASP A 21 15.05 -6.85 10.96
CA ASP A 21 15.83 -5.61 11.03
C ASP A 21 15.31 -4.64 9.97
N LEU A 22 14.71 -3.53 10.43
CA LEU A 22 14.14 -2.49 9.57
C LEU A 22 15.19 -1.89 8.64
N ALA A 23 16.39 -1.63 9.15
CA ALA A 23 17.45 -1.01 8.40
C ALA A 23 17.99 -1.95 7.32
N LYS A 24 18.08 -3.26 7.60
CA LYS A 24 18.40 -4.28 6.61
C LYS A 24 17.33 -4.35 5.52
N ALA A 25 16.05 -4.37 5.90
CA ALA A 25 14.93 -4.43 4.95
C ALA A 25 14.98 -3.26 3.95
N VAL A 26 15.14 -2.03 4.45
CA VAL A 26 15.26 -0.83 3.61
C VAL A 26 16.51 -0.89 2.73
N ARG A 27 17.69 -1.17 3.30
CA ARG A 27 18.93 -1.22 2.52
C ARG A 27 18.86 -2.23 1.39
N GLU A 28 18.39 -3.45 1.64
CA GLU A 28 18.34 -4.49 0.62
C GLU A 28 17.37 -4.16 -0.52
N ALA A 29 16.21 -3.57 -0.21
CA ALA A 29 15.27 -3.09 -1.22
C ALA A 29 15.88 -1.97 -2.09
N VAL A 30 16.49 -0.98 -1.45
CA VAL A 30 17.07 0.20 -2.12
C VAL A 30 18.30 -0.17 -2.97
N GLU A 31 19.20 -1.03 -2.46
CA GLU A 31 20.35 -1.55 -3.22
C GLU A 31 19.93 -2.23 -4.52
N ASP A 32 18.76 -2.86 -4.53
CA ASP A 32 18.23 -3.54 -5.70
C ASP A 32 17.37 -2.63 -6.59
N GLY A 33 17.24 -1.35 -6.23
CA GLY A 33 16.52 -0.33 -7.00
C GLY A 33 15.00 -0.38 -6.83
N PHE A 34 14.49 -0.98 -5.75
CA PHE A 34 13.09 -0.88 -5.37
C PHE A 34 12.83 0.36 -4.53
N GLY A 35 11.61 0.90 -4.60
CA GLY A 35 11.10 1.75 -3.52
C GLY A 35 10.87 0.96 -2.23
N VAL A 36 10.43 1.64 -1.18
CA VAL A 36 10.10 1.00 0.10
C VAL A 36 8.70 1.38 0.54
N GLU A 37 8.01 0.41 1.14
CA GLU A 37 6.82 0.68 1.93
C GLU A 37 7.08 0.35 3.39
N LEU A 38 6.99 1.37 4.24
CA LEU A 38 7.26 1.25 5.67
C LEU A 38 5.97 0.89 6.40
N TRP A 39 5.92 -0.33 6.93
CA TRP A 39 4.83 -0.76 7.81
C TRP A 39 5.05 -0.23 9.23
N LEU A 40 4.26 0.76 9.62
CA LEU A 40 4.47 1.50 10.87
C LEU A 40 4.10 0.67 12.10
N GLY A 41 2.99 -0.06 12.04
CA GLY A 41 2.48 -0.88 13.15
C GLY A 41 3.12 -2.26 13.23
N TRP A 42 3.63 -2.74 12.10
CA TRP A 42 4.31 -4.00 12.00
C TRP A 42 5.76 -3.75 11.61
N SER A 43 6.56 -3.49 12.64
CA SER A 43 7.98 -3.15 12.60
C SER A 43 8.67 -3.83 13.78
N PRO A 44 9.92 -4.29 13.64
CA PRO A 44 10.68 -4.82 14.77
C PRO A 44 11.03 -3.69 15.75
N GLU A 45 10.99 -2.44 15.27
CA GLU A 45 11.19 -1.23 16.06
C GLU A 45 10.04 -0.24 15.82
N PRO A 46 8.83 -0.46 16.38
CA PRO A 46 7.70 0.47 16.16
C PRO A 46 8.01 1.90 16.58
N GLY A 47 8.82 2.08 17.63
CA GLY A 47 9.27 3.40 18.12
C GLY A 47 10.25 4.11 17.17
N ALA A 48 10.73 3.48 16.10
CA ALA A 48 11.53 4.16 15.07
C ALA A 48 10.74 5.27 14.36
N PHE A 49 9.40 5.15 14.34
CA PHE A 49 8.51 6.10 13.67
C PHE A 49 7.97 7.20 14.59
N ASP A 50 8.47 7.29 15.82
CA ASP A 50 8.11 8.35 16.75
C ASP A 50 8.81 9.65 16.35
N ARG A 51 8.15 10.81 16.56
CA ARG A 51 8.61 12.13 16.09
C ARG A 51 10.06 12.47 16.42
N GLY A 52 10.58 11.97 17.55
CA GLY A 52 11.97 12.19 17.96
C GLY A 52 13.03 11.43 17.15
N ARG A 53 12.64 10.45 16.33
CA ARG A 53 13.54 9.56 15.56
C ARG A 53 13.34 9.68 14.05
N TRP A 54 12.51 10.59 13.57
CA TRP A 54 12.22 10.73 12.13
C TRP A 54 13.46 11.00 11.27
N ASP A 55 14.47 11.69 11.82
CA ASP A 55 15.74 11.91 11.12
C ASP A 55 16.49 10.61 10.83
N GLU A 56 16.44 9.64 11.75
CA GLU A 56 17.08 8.32 11.55
C GLU A 56 16.39 7.56 10.41
N VAL A 57 15.05 7.59 10.38
CA VAL A 57 14.28 6.95 9.30
C VAL A 57 14.52 7.65 7.96
N LYS A 58 14.58 8.99 7.97
CA LYS A 58 14.86 9.79 6.77
C LYS A 58 16.24 9.54 6.21
N GLU A 59 17.25 9.41 7.06
CA GLU A 59 18.59 9.02 6.63
C GLU A 59 18.58 7.61 6.03
N LEU A 60 17.91 6.67 6.69
CA LEU A 60 17.78 5.29 6.24
C LEU A 60 17.10 5.15 4.87
N THR A 61 16.08 5.97 4.58
CA THR A 61 15.32 5.93 3.32
C THR A 61 15.79 6.95 2.29
N SER A 62 16.88 7.69 2.54
CA SER A 62 17.30 8.82 1.72
C SER A 62 17.59 8.48 0.25
N ASP A 63 18.08 7.27 -0.01
CA ASP A 63 18.38 6.76 -1.35
C ASP A 63 17.20 5.98 -1.98
N ALA A 64 16.06 5.87 -1.29
CA ALA A 64 14.91 5.13 -1.81
C ALA A 64 14.28 5.88 -3.02
N PRO A 65 14.10 5.21 -4.17
CA PRO A 65 13.44 5.79 -5.33
C PRO A 65 12.00 6.23 -5.08
N TYR A 66 11.34 5.65 -4.08
CA TYR A 66 9.97 5.92 -3.68
C TYR A 66 9.74 5.46 -2.24
N ILE A 67 8.89 6.19 -1.52
CA ILE A 67 8.53 5.91 -0.14
C ILE A 67 6.99 5.97 -0.04
N SER A 68 6.39 4.86 0.38
CA SER A 68 5.03 4.81 0.92
C SER A 68 5.06 4.32 2.36
N LEU A 69 4.00 4.59 3.10
CA LEU A 69 3.82 4.12 4.46
C LEU A 69 2.51 3.32 4.53
N HIS A 70 2.48 2.32 5.40
CA HIS A 70 1.28 1.63 5.81
C HIS A 70 0.96 1.97 7.26
N THR A 71 -0.26 2.44 7.52
CA THR A 71 -0.68 2.95 8.84
C THR A 71 -0.43 1.96 9.97
N ARG A 72 -0.12 2.47 11.18
CA ARG A 72 -0.06 1.66 12.40
C ARG A 72 -1.42 1.47 13.05
N THR A 73 -2.39 2.32 12.72
CA THR A 73 -3.70 2.32 13.38
C THR A 73 -4.71 1.45 12.64
N GLY A 74 -5.21 0.43 13.32
CA GLY A 74 -6.31 -0.40 12.85
C GLY A 74 -7.71 0.13 13.22
N ARG A 75 -7.81 1.36 13.74
CA ARG A 75 -9.07 1.99 14.17
C ARG A 75 -9.08 3.48 13.88
N TRP A 76 -10.24 4.12 14.00
CA TRP A 76 -10.35 5.58 13.91
C TRP A 76 -9.59 6.27 15.05
N ASP A 77 -8.51 6.96 14.69
CA ASP A 77 -7.73 7.84 15.56
C ASP A 77 -7.16 8.98 14.72
N PRO A 78 -7.86 10.13 14.65
CA PRO A 78 -7.50 11.22 13.73
C PRO A 78 -6.18 11.90 14.11
N ASP A 79 -5.78 11.88 15.37
CA ASP A 79 -4.53 12.51 15.80
C ASP A 79 -3.34 11.63 15.39
N SER A 80 -3.43 10.32 15.61
CA SER A 80 -2.43 9.36 15.10
C SER A 80 -2.34 9.40 13.58
N LEU A 81 -3.47 9.44 12.86
CA LEU A 81 -3.48 9.52 11.40
C LEU A 81 -2.79 10.80 10.89
N ARG A 82 -3.02 11.96 11.54
CA ARG A 82 -2.34 13.21 11.19
C ARG A 82 -0.84 13.14 11.42
N GLU A 83 -0.40 12.51 12.51
CA GLU A 83 1.04 12.31 12.77
C GLU A 83 1.69 11.41 11.71
N GLU A 84 1.01 10.37 11.25
CA GLU A 84 1.50 9.50 10.17
C GLU A 84 1.52 10.18 8.81
N VAL A 85 0.57 11.07 8.52
CA VAL A 85 0.61 11.94 7.34
C VAL A 85 1.81 12.89 7.42
N ASP A 86 2.04 13.53 8.58
CA ASP A 86 3.20 14.39 8.80
C ASP A 86 4.51 13.61 8.60
N LEU A 87 4.60 12.38 9.13
CA LEU A 87 5.76 11.51 8.94
C LEU A 87 5.96 11.18 7.46
N CYS A 88 4.92 10.74 6.75
CA CYS A 88 5.00 10.42 5.33
C CYS A 88 5.54 11.62 4.53
N SER A 89 5.00 12.81 4.78
CA SER A 89 5.45 14.05 4.17
C SER A 89 6.91 14.38 4.56
N TYR A 90 7.29 14.19 5.83
CA TYR A 90 8.65 14.46 6.32
C TYR A 90 9.72 13.60 5.65
N LEU A 91 9.40 12.33 5.39
CA LEU A 91 10.25 11.37 4.68
C LEU A 91 10.31 11.61 3.17
N GLY A 92 9.45 12.49 2.63
CA GLY A 92 9.33 12.72 1.19
C GLY A 92 8.47 11.67 0.48
N GLY A 93 7.67 10.90 1.23
CA GLY A 93 6.69 9.96 0.69
C GLY A 93 5.47 10.68 0.09
N ARG A 94 4.65 9.90 -0.62
CA ARG A 94 3.44 10.41 -1.30
C ARG A 94 2.17 9.64 -0.94
N VAL A 95 2.29 8.44 -0.40
CA VAL A 95 1.17 7.54 -0.09
C VAL A 95 1.26 7.08 1.35
N LEU A 96 0.14 7.18 2.06
CA LEU A 96 -0.12 6.52 3.33
C LEU A 96 -1.31 5.57 3.12
N VAL A 97 -1.06 4.27 3.16
CA VAL A 97 -2.09 3.24 3.05
C VAL A 97 -2.89 3.20 4.34
N VAL A 98 -4.22 3.25 4.20
CA VAL A 98 -5.19 3.24 5.29
C VAL A 98 -6.26 2.18 5.04
N HIS A 99 -6.86 1.69 6.13
CA HIS A 99 -7.94 0.71 6.07
C HIS A 99 -9.30 1.35 6.32
N PRO A 100 -10.41 0.71 5.91
CA PRO A 100 -11.74 1.18 6.28
C PRO A 100 -11.91 1.42 7.79
N SER A 101 -11.33 0.58 8.66
CA SER A 101 -11.35 0.78 10.11
C SER A 101 -10.55 2.00 10.56
N THR A 102 -9.42 2.30 9.89
CA THR A 102 -8.62 3.52 10.12
C THR A 102 -9.43 4.79 9.85
N LEU A 103 -10.43 4.73 8.97
CA LEU A 103 -11.36 5.82 8.66
C LEU A 103 -12.67 5.77 9.48
N GLY A 104 -12.81 4.81 10.41
CA GLY A 104 -14.04 4.60 11.17
C GLY A 104 -15.19 4.02 10.33
N ALA A 105 -14.90 3.41 9.18
CA ALA A 105 -15.89 2.91 8.23
C ALA A 105 -16.34 1.46 8.50
N ASN A 106 -15.76 0.78 9.50
CA ASN A 106 -16.08 -0.63 9.83
C ASN A 106 -17.01 -0.80 11.04
N GLU A 107 -17.23 0.27 11.83
CA GLU A 107 -17.94 0.18 13.12
C GLU A 107 -18.96 1.32 13.28
N GLY A 108 -20.17 1.14 12.76
CA GLY A 108 -21.28 2.07 12.98
C GLY A 108 -21.35 3.24 11.99
N GLU A 109 -21.70 4.42 12.48
CA GLU A 109 -21.83 5.62 11.64
C GLU A 109 -20.45 6.20 11.32
N VAL A 110 -20.11 6.24 10.03
CA VAL A 110 -18.83 6.77 9.55
C VAL A 110 -18.73 8.27 9.88
N PRO A 111 -17.62 8.76 10.46
CA PRO A 111 -17.42 10.18 10.78
C PRO A 111 -17.05 10.98 9.51
N TRP A 112 -18.01 11.14 8.59
CA TRP A 112 -17.78 11.67 7.24
C TRP A 112 -17.03 13.01 7.22
N ARG A 113 -17.40 13.91 8.13
CA ARG A 113 -16.78 15.24 8.19
C ARG A 113 -15.30 15.12 8.55
N GLU A 114 -14.98 14.30 9.53
CA GLU A 114 -13.63 14.11 10.01
C GLU A 114 -12.77 13.32 9.00
N VAL A 115 -13.35 12.37 8.28
CA VAL A 115 -12.67 11.68 7.16
C VAL A 115 -12.35 12.68 6.05
N GLU A 116 -13.28 13.58 5.71
CA GLU A 116 -13.04 14.63 4.72
C GLU A 116 -11.97 15.62 5.21
N GLU A 117 -11.99 16.02 6.48
CA GLU A 117 -10.95 16.85 7.11
C GLU A 117 -9.57 16.16 7.07
N ALA A 118 -9.50 14.85 7.33
CA ALA A 118 -8.26 14.07 7.24
C ALA A 118 -7.74 13.99 5.79
N ALA A 119 -8.63 13.79 4.81
CA ALA A 119 -8.26 13.80 3.40
C ALA A 119 -7.73 15.17 2.96
N ARG A 120 -8.34 16.28 3.41
CA ARG A 120 -7.84 17.65 3.15
C ARG A 120 -6.48 17.87 3.80
N TYR A 121 -6.31 17.44 5.05
CA TYR A 121 -5.04 17.54 5.76
C TYR A 121 -3.90 16.81 5.05
N ALA A 122 -4.18 15.64 4.46
CA ALA A 122 -3.24 14.88 3.64
C ALA A 122 -2.94 15.59 2.31
N GLN A 123 -3.97 16.09 1.61
CA GLN A 123 -3.80 16.85 0.38
C GLN A 123 -2.93 18.10 0.57
N ASP A 124 -3.15 18.87 1.64
CA ASP A 124 -2.35 20.06 1.98
C ASP A 124 -0.85 19.76 2.17
N ARG A 125 -0.49 18.48 2.33
CA ARG A 125 0.88 17.97 2.53
C ARG A 125 1.42 17.17 1.35
N GLY A 126 0.70 17.09 0.22
CA GLY A 126 1.14 16.32 -0.92
C GLY A 126 0.84 14.81 -0.84
N ILE A 127 0.03 14.38 0.15
CA ILE A 127 -0.14 12.97 0.51
C ILE A 127 -1.49 12.44 0.04
N PHE A 128 -1.46 11.23 -0.52
CA PHE A 128 -2.64 10.39 -0.71
C PHE A 128 -2.84 9.49 0.50
N LEU A 129 -4.01 9.58 1.12
CA LEU A 129 -4.55 8.49 1.92
C LEU A 129 -5.06 7.45 0.92
N ALA A 130 -4.37 6.33 0.79
CA ALA A 130 -4.74 5.26 -0.12
C ALA A 130 -5.58 4.23 0.64
N LEU A 131 -6.90 4.29 0.46
CA LEU A 131 -7.82 3.35 1.09
C LEU A 131 -7.67 1.98 0.41
N GLU A 132 -7.15 1.01 1.16
CA GLU A 132 -7.01 -0.36 0.69
C GLU A 132 -8.37 -1.05 0.53
N ASN A 133 -8.49 -1.91 -0.48
CA ASN A 133 -9.73 -2.61 -0.78
C ASN A 133 -10.12 -3.61 0.30
N GLY A 134 -11.21 -3.25 1.00
CA GLY A 134 -12.11 -4.19 1.66
C GLY A 134 -13.35 -4.49 0.79
N PRO A 135 -14.54 -4.65 1.38
CA PRO A 135 -15.77 -4.88 0.62
C PRO A 135 -16.09 -3.74 -0.36
N MET A 136 -16.20 -4.05 -1.66
CA MET A 136 -16.42 -3.10 -2.78
C MET A 136 -17.43 -1.98 -2.49
N GLU A 137 -18.58 -2.31 -1.91
CA GLU A 137 -19.66 -1.34 -1.64
C GLU A 137 -19.27 -0.30 -0.57
N VAL A 138 -18.43 -0.67 0.40
CA VAL A 138 -17.88 0.27 1.39
C VAL A 138 -16.94 1.25 0.68
N LEU A 139 -16.05 0.77 -0.20
CA LEU A 139 -15.17 1.64 -0.96
C LEU A 139 -15.96 2.63 -1.83
N LYS A 140 -16.98 2.15 -2.54
CA LYS A 140 -17.84 3.00 -3.40
C LYS A 140 -18.56 4.07 -2.58
N GLU A 141 -19.10 3.72 -1.41
CA GLU A 141 -19.75 4.69 -0.53
C GLU A 141 -18.77 5.76 -0.05
N VAL A 142 -17.56 5.37 0.36
CA VAL A 142 -16.52 6.31 0.80
C VAL A 142 -16.08 7.21 -0.35
N MET A 143 -15.78 6.66 -1.53
CA MET A 143 -15.37 7.44 -2.71
C MET A 143 -16.47 8.38 -3.22
N HIS A 144 -17.74 8.00 -3.05
CA HIS A 144 -18.87 8.85 -3.42
C HIS A 144 -19.05 10.03 -2.46
N ARG A 145 -18.79 9.84 -1.16
CA ARG A 145 -18.98 10.88 -0.15
C ARG A 145 -17.78 11.79 0.05
N VAL A 146 -16.55 11.28 -0.15
CA VAL A 146 -15.32 12.04 0.08
C VAL A 146 -14.71 12.44 -1.25
N GLU A 147 -15.06 13.64 -1.70
CA GLU A 147 -14.64 14.15 -3.01
C GLU A 147 -13.20 14.72 -3.04
N VAL A 148 -12.53 14.80 -1.88
CA VAL A 148 -11.20 15.40 -1.73
C VAL A 148 -10.14 14.52 -2.40
N PHE A 149 -9.82 14.82 -3.65
CA PHE A 149 -8.80 14.14 -4.44
C PHE A 149 -8.33 15.01 -5.60
N SER A 150 -7.01 15.12 -5.77
CA SER A 150 -6.37 15.82 -6.87
C SER A 150 -4.93 15.30 -7.04
N ASP A 151 -4.20 15.84 -8.01
CA ASP A 151 -2.77 15.51 -8.20
C ASP A 151 -1.89 15.90 -6.99
N GLU A 152 -2.39 16.76 -6.11
CA GLU A 152 -1.73 17.20 -4.88
C GLU A 152 -1.99 16.28 -3.69
N GLY A 153 -2.85 15.26 -3.82
CA GLY A 153 -3.17 14.33 -2.73
C GLY A 153 -4.67 14.26 -2.44
N GLY A 154 -5.01 13.71 -1.27
CA GLY A 154 -6.39 13.49 -0.83
C GLY A 154 -6.69 12.01 -0.59
N LEU A 155 -7.95 11.60 -0.77
CA LEU A 155 -8.39 10.22 -0.58
C LEU A 155 -8.47 9.48 -1.92
N GLY A 156 -7.54 8.55 -2.11
CA GLY A 156 -7.48 7.62 -3.24
C GLY A 156 -7.68 6.17 -2.80
N ILE A 157 -7.45 5.25 -3.72
CA ILE A 157 -7.56 3.80 -3.53
C ILE A 157 -6.19 3.13 -3.67
N CYS A 158 -5.89 2.24 -2.73
CA CYS A 158 -4.92 1.17 -2.92
C CYS A 158 -5.69 -0.09 -3.35
N VAL A 159 -5.32 -0.69 -4.49
CA VAL A 159 -5.82 -2.03 -4.82
C VAL A 159 -4.75 -3.04 -4.44
N ASP A 160 -4.99 -3.76 -3.36
CA ASP A 160 -4.41 -5.06 -3.09
C ASP A 160 -5.02 -6.09 -4.04
N VAL A 161 -4.17 -6.52 -4.98
CA VAL A 161 -4.52 -7.46 -6.05
C VAL A 161 -4.81 -8.86 -5.48
N GLY A 162 -4.10 -9.26 -4.42
CA GLY A 162 -4.30 -10.54 -3.74
C GLY A 162 -5.63 -10.58 -3.00
N HIS A 163 -5.92 -9.55 -2.19
CA HIS A 163 -7.21 -9.40 -1.52
C HIS A 163 -8.36 -9.39 -2.52
N ALA A 164 -8.22 -8.68 -3.64
CA ALA A 164 -9.26 -8.63 -4.67
C ALA A 164 -9.52 -10.02 -5.28
N HIS A 165 -8.49 -10.82 -5.54
CA HIS A 165 -8.63 -12.17 -6.14
C HIS A 165 -9.47 -13.14 -5.31
N MET A 166 -9.53 -12.94 -3.99
CA MET A 166 -10.35 -13.76 -3.10
C MET A 166 -11.83 -13.38 -3.06
N VAL A 167 -12.22 -12.28 -3.71
CA VAL A 167 -13.62 -11.85 -3.74
C VAL A 167 -14.43 -12.74 -4.67
N GLU A 168 -15.49 -13.35 -4.13
CA GLU A 168 -16.39 -14.19 -4.92
C GLU A 168 -17.18 -13.35 -5.94
N MET A 169 -16.73 -13.36 -7.20
CA MET A 169 -17.39 -12.69 -8.31
C MET A 169 -17.10 -13.38 -9.64
N GLU A 170 -17.95 -13.17 -10.64
CA GLU A 170 -17.71 -13.67 -12.00
C GLU A 170 -16.59 -12.89 -12.69
N GLY A 171 -15.72 -13.60 -13.42
CA GLY A 171 -14.61 -13.01 -14.17
C GLY A 171 -13.33 -12.89 -13.36
N GLU A 172 -12.53 -11.85 -13.62
CA GLU A 172 -11.27 -11.55 -12.95
C GLU A 172 -11.48 -10.47 -11.88
N PRO A 173 -11.55 -10.82 -10.58
CA PRO A 173 -11.93 -9.89 -9.52
C PRO A 173 -11.00 -8.69 -9.40
N ALA A 174 -9.68 -8.92 -9.44
CA ALA A 174 -8.68 -7.85 -9.38
C ALA A 174 -8.86 -6.81 -10.50
N VAL A 175 -9.11 -7.27 -11.73
CA VAL A 175 -9.38 -6.37 -12.87
C VAL A 175 -10.66 -5.57 -12.66
N ALA A 176 -11.69 -6.15 -12.04
CA ALA A 176 -12.92 -5.44 -11.73
C ALA A 176 -12.70 -4.31 -10.71
N PHE A 177 -11.91 -4.54 -9.65
CA PHE A 177 -11.53 -3.49 -8.69
C PHE A 177 -10.73 -2.36 -9.35
N LEU A 178 -9.73 -2.72 -10.17
CA LEU A 178 -8.95 -1.74 -10.91
C LEU A 178 -9.83 -0.88 -11.81
N ARG A 179 -10.77 -1.49 -12.52
CA ARG A 179 -11.67 -0.79 -13.44
C ARG A 179 -12.64 0.13 -12.71
N GLU A 180 -13.23 -0.33 -11.61
CA GLU A 180 -14.17 0.45 -10.79
C GLU A 180 -13.49 1.71 -10.22
N PHE A 181 -12.26 1.56 -9.70
CA PHE A 181 -11.55 2.62 -9.00
C PHE A 181 -10.50 3.36 -9.83
N ARG A 182 -10.49 3.18 -11.16
CA ARG A 182 -9.50 3.77 -12.08
C ARG A 182 -9.21 5.26 -11.90
N ASN A 183 -10.22 6.05 -11.52
CA ASN A 183 -10.10 7.51 -11.36
C ASN A 183 -9.58 7.93 -9.98
N ARG A 184 -9.39 6.96 -9.07
CA ARG A 184 -8.93 7.15 -7.69
C ARG A 184 -7.73 6.26 -7.35
N LEU A 185 -7.29 5.40 -8.27
CA LEU A 185 -6.18 4.47 -8.06
C LEU A 185 -4.86 5.22 -7.91
N VAL A 186 -4.21 5.08 -6.77
CA VAL A 186 -2.93 5.76 -6.46
C VAL A 186 -1.80 4.82 -6.08
N HIS A 187 -2.14 3.60 -5.67
CA HIS A 187 -1.17 2.62 -5.15
C HIS A 187 -1.69 1.20 -5.36
N LEU A 188 -0.78 0.23 -5.32
CA LEU A 188 -1.12 -1.19 -5.39
C LEU A 188 -0.37 -1.95 -4.30
N HIS A 189 -0.99 -2.99 -3.75
CA HIS A 189 -0.27 -4.08 -3.11
C HIS A 189 -0.29 -5.29 -4.04
N LEU A 190 0.85 -5.96 -4.13
CA LEU A 190 1.14 -6.99 -5.10
C LEU A 190 1.57 -8.27 -4.39
N ALA A 191 0.64 -9.20 -4.34
CA ALA A 191 0.87 -10.56 -3.90
C ALA A 191 -0.03 -11.50 -4.70
N ASP A 192 0.39 -12.75 -4.85
CA ASP A 192 -0.39 -13.79 -5.54
C ASP A 192 -1.02 -14.74 -4.53
N ASN A 193 -2.09 -15.41 -4.92
CA ASN A 193 -2.75 -16.42 -4.11
C ASN A 193 -3.59 -17.36 -4.98
N PHE A 194 -4.21 -18.38 -4.38
CA PHE A 194 -5.04 -19.34 -5.11
C PHE A 194 -6.53 -18.96 -5.17
N GLY A 195 -6.91 -17.81 -4.62
CA GLY A 195 -8.29 -17.30 -4.55
C GLY A 195 -9.09 -17.79 -3.32
N GLU A 196 -8.55 -18.72 -2.52
CA GLU A 196 -9.24 -19.24 -1.33
C GLU A 196 -8.80 -18.58 -0.02
N ARG A 197 -7.53 -18.17 0.05
CA ARG A 197 -6.90 -17.57 1.24
C ARG A 197 -5.84 -16.58 0.78
N ASP A 198 -5.40 -15.76 1.71
CA ASP A 198 -4.34 -14.81 1.43
C ASP A 198 -2.97 -15.42 1.73
N GLU A 199 -2.40 -16.10 0.75
CA GLU A 199 -1.10 -16.73 0.91
C GLU A 199 0.08 -15.76 0.74
N HIS A 200 -0.14 -14.55 0.22
CA HIS A 200 0.90 -13.57 -0.11
C HIS A 200 2.08 -14.17 -0.90
N LEU A 201 1.78 -14.95 -1.93
CA LEU A 201 2.78 -15.59 -2.77
C LEU A 201 3.45 -14.57 -3.70
N VAL A 202 4.58 -14.99 -4.28
CA VAL A 202 5.25 -14.21 -5.33
C VAL A 202 4.35 -14.15 -6.56
N PRO A 203 4.16 -12.96 -7.21
CA PRO A 203 3.50 -12.87 -8.51
C PRO A 203 3.98 -13.96 -9.49
N GLY A 204 3.05 -14.78 -9.96
CA GLY A 204 3.26 -15.92 -10.85
C GLY A 204 3.27 -17.30 -10.16
N ASP A 205 3.20 -17.36 -8.83
CA ASP A 205 3.12 -18.62 -8.07
C ASP A 205 1.68 -19.04 -7.73
N GLY A 206 0.70 -18.14 -7.88
CA GLY A 206 -0.71 -18.41 -7.62
C GLY A 206 -1.52 -18.53 -8.91
N THR A 207 -2.76 -18.06 -8.87
CA THR A 207 -3.73 -18.17 -9.98
C THR A 207 -4.21 -16.82 -10.51
N ILE A 208 -3.69 -15.71 -10.00
CA ILE A 208 -4.04 -14.37 -10.51
C ILE A 208 -3.61 -14.25 -11.97
N ASP A 209 -4.51 -13.80 -12.85
CA ASP A 209 -4.15 -13.43 -14.22
C ASP A 209 -3.42 -12.09 -14.24
N TRP A 210 -2.12 -12.13 -13.92
CA TRP A 210 -1.27 -10.95 -13.91
C TRP A 210 -1.15 -10.27 -15.28
N ARG A 211 -1.39 -10.98 -16.39
CA ARG A 211 -1.40 -10.36 -17.72
C ARG A 211 -2.62 -9.47 -17.85
N ALA A 212 -3.81 -9.96 -17.48
CA ALA A 212 -5.02 -9.15 -17.47
C ALA A 212 -4.90 -7.94 -16.54
N VAL A 213 -4.28 -8.11 -15.36
CA VAL A 213 -3.97 -7.00 -14.44
C VAL A 213 -3.05 -5.96 -15.09
N ALA A 214 -1.95 -6.40 -15.72
CA ALA A 214 -1.00 -5.50 -16.38
C ALA A 214 -1.63 -4.74 -17.56
N GLU A 215 -2.47 -5.42 -18.35
CA GLU A 215 -3.20 -4.84 -19.48
C GLU A 215 -4.18 -3.76 -19.01
N GLU A 216 -4.99 -4.04 -17.98
CA GLU A 216 -5.93 -3.05 -17.42
C GLU A 216 -5.19 -1.82 -16.85
N LEU A 217 -4.10 -2.02 -16.10
CA LEU A 217 -3.30 -0.90 -15.58
C LEU A 217 -2.66 -0.06 -16.68
N GLU A 218 -2.21 -0.68 -17.78
CA GLU A 218 -1.65 0.00 -18.94
C GLU A 218 -2.73 0.80 -19.69
N GLU A 219 -3.92 0.23 -19.88
CA GLU A 219 -5.07 0.92 -20.47
C GLU A 219 -5.51 2.14 -19.65
N GLN A 220 -5.40 2.07 -18.32
CA GLN A 220 -5.65 3.19 -17.42
C GLN A 220 -4.53 4.23 -17.42
N GLY A 221 -3.35 3.90 -17.94
CA GLY A 221 -2.16 4.76 -17.86
C GLY A 221 -1.63 4.91 -16.44
N PHE A 222 -1.84 3.91 -15.57
CA PHE A 222 -1.36 3.96 -14.20
C PHE A 222 0.18 4.04 -14.16
N SER A 223 0.71 5.01 -13.41
CA SER A 223 2.15 5.25 -13.27
C SER A 223 2.62 5.25 -11.82
N GLY A 224 1.74 4.88 -10.87
CA GLY A 224 2.09 4.77 -9.45
C GLY A 224 2.97 3.55 -9.17
N TYR A 225 3.22 3.30 -7.88
CA TYR A 225 4.01 2.17 -7.41
C TYR A 225 3.10 1.00 -6.98
N GLY A 226 3.62 -0.21 -7.13
CA GLY A 226 3.07 -1.39 -6.48
C GLY A 226 4.05 -1.92 -5.43
N ALA A 227 3.59 -2.02 -4.18
CA ALA A 227 4.34 -2.61 -3.08
C ALA A 227 4.20 -4.13 -3.11
N LEU A 228 5.32 -4.84 -3.16
CA LEU A 228 5.34 -6.29 -3.04
C LEU A 228 5.13 -6.68 -1.57
N GLU A 229 4.07 -7.42 -1.30
CA GLU A 229 3.69 -7.91 0.04
C GLU A 229 3.76 -9.44 0.05
N LEU A 230 4.91 -9.99 0.44
CA LEU A 230 5.25 -11.39 0.23
C LEU A 230 5.48 -12.09 1.57
N ASN A 231 4.71 -13.14 1.84
CA ASN A 231 4.95 -13.99 3.01
C ASN A 231 6.13 -14.92 2.70
N THR A 232 7.31 -14.60 3.21
CA THR A 232 8.52 -15.30 2.83
C THR A 232 9.70 -15.20 3.79
N LYS A 233 10.58 -16.20 3.71
CA LYS A 233 11.88 -16.24 4.41
C LYS A 233 13.02 -15.61 3.60
N ASP A 234 12.82 -15.37 2.31
CA ASP A 234 13.81 -14.74 1.42
C ASP A 234 13.18 -13.54 0.71
N ALA A 235 12.98 -12.45 1.47
CA ALA A 235 12.33 -11.24 0.98
C ALA A 235 13.06 -10.65 -0.24
N ARG A 236 14.40 -10.52 -0.18
CA ARG A 236 15.21 -9.95 -1.27
C ARG A 236 15.15 -10.82 -2.53
N GLY A 237 15.34 -12.13 -2.40
CA GLY A 237 15.31 -13.06 -3.52
C GLY A 237 13.94 -13.12 -4.19
N ASN A 238 12.87 -13.15 -3.39
CA ASN A 238 11.51 -13.22 -3.91
C ASN A 238 11.01 -11.89 -4.48
N ALA A 239 11.42 -10.74 -3.93
CA ALA A 239 11.18 -9.45 -4.57
C ALA A 239 11.82 -9.36 -5.97
N ARG A 240 13.06 -9.86 -6.11
CA ARG A 240 13.73 -9.95 -7.43
C ARG A 240 12.97 -10.86 -8.38
N ARG A 241 12.52 -12.03 -7.90
CA ARG A 241 11.76 -13.00 -8.70
C ARG A 241 10.43 -12.43 -9.17
N ALA A 242 9.68 -11.76 -8.28
CA ALA A 242 8.46 -11.04 -8.60
C ALA A 242 8.69 -10.02 -9.72
N ARG A 243 9.72 -9.18 -9.57
CA ARG A 243 10.09 -8.18 -10.58
C ARG A 243 10.45 -8.82 -11.93
N GLU A 244 11.17 -9.93 -11.93
CA GLU A 244 11.51 -10.64 -13.17
C GLU A 244 10.29 -11.24 -13.87
N PHE A 245 9.31 -11.73 -13.11
CA PHE A 245 8.04 -12.19 -13.64
C PHE A 245 7.23 -11.03 -14.21
N LEU A 246 6.99 -9.97 -13.42
CA LEU A 246 6.20 -8.80 -13.80
C LEU A 246 6.79 -8.04 -15.00
N ARG A 247 8.11 -8.11 -15.23
CA ARG A 247 8.77 -7.52 -16.42
C ARG A 247 8.51 -8.29 -17.72
N LYS A 248 8.08 -9.55 -17.64
CA LYS A 248 7.85 -10.41 -18.82
C LYS A 248 6.42 -10.36 -19.32
N ILE A 249 5.53 -9.76 -18.55
CA ILE A 249 4.10 -9.63 -18.86
C ILE A 249 3.79 -8.21 -19.32
#